data_AF-A0AAJ2AIF4-F1
#
_entry.id   AF-A0AAJ2AIF4-F1
#
_cell.length_a   1.000
_cell.length_b   1.000
_cell.length_c   1.000
_cell.angle_alpha   90.00
_cell.angle_beta   90.00
_cell.angle_gamma   90.00
#
_symmetry.space_group_name_H-M   'P 1'
#
loop_
_entity.id
_entity.type
_entity.pdbx_description
1 polymer ?
#
loop_
_entity_poly.entity_id
_entity_poly.type
_entity_poly.pdbx_seq_one_letter_code
_entity_poly.pdbx_strand_id
1 'polypeptide(L)'
;MKPSLIGALLLSVVMTAVADESVRHLRHHPVRVFDANGHVVGDLTIFGALNGVAFTVGNATTVVPIERVQDASRRFSATDFRWVAAVGVSFASSDCSGDPILDLTNGPHATFALRRGNVVTLYFAADGAQRVFTANSFLDTTTGCEQRPGFGVEGWAVGATRVISDDHPEPLRVGY
;
A
#
# COMPACT_ATOMS: atom_id res chain seq x y z
N MET A 1 -30.48 51.66 47.24
CA MET A 1 -30.10 51.63 45.80
C MET A 1 -28.64 51.14 45.72
N LYS A 2 -28.39 50.03 45.01
CA LYS A 2 -27.06 49.42 44.67
C LYS A 2 -26.24 50.38 43.76
N PRO A 3 -24.92 50.17 43.45
CA PRO A 3 -24.09 48.93 43.52
C PRO A 3 -22.72 49.11 44.25
N SER A 4 -22.08 48.10 44.86
CA SER A 4 -21.34 46.91 44.36
C SER A 4 -20.00 47.22 43.67
N LEU A 5 -18.90 46.70 44.24
CA LEU A 5 -17.69 46.26 43.51
C LEU A 5 -16.87 45.30 44.39
N ILE A 6 -17.14 44.00 44.20
CA ILE A 6 -16.35 42.89 44.70
C ILE A 6 -15.24 42.65 43.67
N GLY A 7 -13.98 42.84 44.05
CA GLY A 7 -12.82 42.56 43.20
C GLY A 7 -12.51 41.06 43.21
N ALA A 8 -12.80 40.38 42.10
CA ALA A 8 -12.44 38.98 41.89
C ALA A 8 -10.97 38.87 41.46
N LEU A 9 -10.15 38.18 42.25
CA LEU A 9 -8.76 37.84 41.91
C LEU A 9 -8.77 36.50 41.17
N LEU A 10 -8.68 36.54 39.84
CA LEU A 10 -8.45 35.36 38.99
C LEU A 10 -6.94 35.20 38.79
N LEU A 11 -6.31 34.28 39.53
CA LEU A 11 -4.97 33.78 39.26
C LEU A 11 -5.09 32.39 38.63
N SER A 12 -5.24 32.36 37.31
CA SER A 12 -5.19 31.16 36.50
C SER A 12 -3.73 30.71 36.34
N VAL A 13 -3.32 29.69 37.08
CA VAL A 13 -2.11 28.91 36.76
C VAL A 13 -2.57 27.67 36.00
N VAL A 14 -2.53 27.74 34.67
CA VAL A 14 -2.58 26.55 33.80
C VAL A 14 -1.23 26.48 33.10
N MET A 15 -0.30 25.79 33.74
CA MET A 15 0.99 25.41 33.17
C MET A 15 1.15 23.93 33.50
N THR A 16 0.85 23.06 32.53
CA THR A 16 1.41 21.69 32.35
C THR A 16 0.54 20.91 31.35
N ALA A 17 0.71 21.19 30.06
CA ALA A 17 0.26 20.27 29.00
C ALA A 17 1.13 20.38 27.73
N VAL A 18 1.79 21.53 27.50
CA VAL A 18 2.57 21.78 26.28
C VAL A 18 3.98 21.16 26.31
N ALA A 19 4.46 20.73 27.48
CA ALA A 19 5.76 20.09 27.62
C ALA A 19 5.73 18.57 27.36
N ASP A 20 4.58 17.90 27.44
CA ASP A 20 4.48 16.45 27.21
C ASP A 20 4.42 16.11 25.71
N GLU A 21 3.80 16.97 24.90
CA GLU A 21 3.64 16.74 23.47
C GLU A 21 4.94 17.00 22.68
N SER A 22 5.73 17.99 23.08
CA SER A 22 7.03 18.31 22.48
C SER A 22 8.10 17.24 22.72
N VAL A 23 8.05 16.54 23.86
CA VAL A 23 8.98 15.43 24.18
C VAL A 23 8.65 14.15 23.41
N ARG A 24 7.37 13.91 23.06
CA ARG A 24 6.97 12.76 22.21
C ARG A 24 7.47 12.89 20.78
N HIS A 25 7.57 14.11 20.24
CA HIS A 25 8.07 14.34 18.88
C HIS A 25 9.59 14.16 18.73
N LEU A 26 10.37 14.28 19.81
CA LEU A 26 11.84 14.19 19.76
C LEU A 26 12.39 12.74 19.75
N ARG A 27 11.55 11.72 19.89
CA ARG A 27 11.97 10.30 19.89
C ARG A 27 11.08 9.37 19.06
N HIS A 28 10.40 9.87 18.04
CA HIS A 28 9.77 8.94 17.09
C HIS A 28 10.86 8.41 16.15
N HIS A 29 11.37 7.21 16.44
CA HIS A 29 12.08 6.41 15.46
C HIS A 29 11.00 5.60 14.74
N PRO A 30 10.49 6.07 13.58
CA PRO A 30 9.44 5.34 12.89
C PRO A 30 9.97 3.96 12.52
N VAL A 31 9.10 2.96 12.66
CA VAL A 31 9.39 1.64 12.11
C VAL A 31 9.43 1.80 10.59
N ARG A 32 10.53 1.38 9.97
CA ARG A 32 10.79 1.56 8.54
C ARG A 32 10.93 0.23 7.83
N VAL A 33 10.61 0.25 6.55
CA VAL A 33 10.85 -0.86 5.62
C VAL A 33 12.11 -0.57 4.83
N PHE A 34 12.99 -1.55 4.75
CA PHE A 34 14.25 -1.51 4.04
C PHE A 34 14.23 -2.52 2.90
N ASP A 35 14.83 -2.18 1.78
CA ASP A 35 15.02 -3.12 0.67
C ASP A 35 16.21 -4.07 0.92
N ALA A 36 16.45 -5.00 -0.01
CA ALA A 36 17.55 -5.97 0.10
C ALA A 36 18.95 -5.34 0.11
N ASN A 37 19.08 -4.10 -0.38
CA ASN A 37 20.33 -3.34 -0.37
C ASN A 37 20.49 -2.50 0.90
N GLY A 38 19.50 -2.50 1.80
CA GLY A 38 19.48 -1.71 3.02
C GLY A 38 19.03 -0.26 2.81
N HIS A 39 18.50 0.10 1.65
CA HIS A 39 17.91 1.43 1.46
C HIS A 39 16.55 1.50 2.12
N VAL A 40 16.23 2.67 2.68
CA VAL A 40 14.90 2.95 3.23
C VAL A 40 13.90 3.05 2.08
N VAL A 41 12.88 2.21 2.13
CA VAL A 41 11.74 2.25 1.21
C VAL A 41 10.70 3.26 1.71
N GLY A 42 10.48 3.29 3.03
CA GLY A 42 9.60 4.25 3.70
C GLY A 42 9.17 3.78 5.09
N ASP A 43 8.33 4.58 5.74
CA ASP A 43 7.76 4.23 7.03
C ASP A 43 6.73 3.10 6.87
N LEU A 44 6.76 2.14 7.81
CA LEU A 44 5.74 1.11 7.91
C LEU A 44 4.41 1.75 8.31
N THR A 45 3.41 1.61 7.46
CA THR A 45 2.07 2.16 7.65
C THR A 45 1.00 1.10 7.47
N ILE A 46 -0.25 1.46 7.75
CA ILE A 46 -1.41 0.58 7.63
C ILE A 46 -2.54 1.28 6.88
N PHE A 47 -3.15 0.56 5.94
CA PHE A 47 -4.41 0.95 5.31
C PHE A 47 -5.27 -0.29 5.10
N GLY A 48 -6.57 -0.22 5.42
CA GLY A 48 -7.48 -1.35 5.19
C GLY A 48 -7.04 -2.66 5.86
N ALA A 49 -6.46 -2.57 7.07
CA ALA A 49 -5.87 -3.70 7.81
C ALA A 49 -4.65 -4.38 7.16
N LEU A 50 -4.04 -3.76 6.14
CA LEU A 50 -2.82 -4.24 5.49
C LEU A 50 -1.62 -3.39 5.87
N ASN A 51 -0.57 -4.04 6.38
CA ASN A 51 0.70 -3.38 6.66
C ASN A 51 1.48 -3.21 5.36
N GLY A 52 2.07 -2.04 5.15
CA GLY A 52 2.76 -1.73 3.91
C GLY A 52 3.55 -0.44 3.99
N VAL A 53 3.95 0.05 2.82
CA VAL A 53 4.64 1.34 2.66
C VAL A 53 3.81 2.24 1.77
N ALA A 54 3.74 3.52 2.10
CA ALA A 54 3.08 4.50 1.24
C ALA A 54 3.93 4.79 0.00
N PHE A 55 3.34 4.68 -1.18
CA PHE A 55 3.95 5.06 -2.45
C PHE A 55 3.14 6.15 -3.12
N THR A 56 3.84 7.13 -3.70
CA THR A 56 3.22 8.19 -4.49
C THR A 56 3.83 8.20 -5.89
N VAL A 57 2.99 8.05 -6.90
CA VAL A 57 3.36 8.17 -8.32
C VAL A 57 2.48 9.24 -8.94
N GLY A 58 3.07 10.38 -9.32
CA GLY A 58 2.30 11.55 -9.72
C GLY A 58 1.42 12.07 -8.58
N ASN A 59 0.11 12.12 -8.81
CA ASN A 59 -0.91 12.49 -7.82
C ASN A 59 -1.57 11.28 -7.12
N ALA A 60 -1.18 10.06 -7.47
CA ALA A 60 -1.75 8.84 -6.91
C ALA A 60 -0.93 8.34 -5.72
N THR A 61 -1.53 8.34 -4.52
CA THR A 61 -0.93 7.78 -3.30
C THR A 61 -1.64 6.49 -2.90
N THR A 62 -0.87 5.44 -2.69
CA THR A 62 -1.37 4.14 -2.24
C THR A 62 -0.52 3.60 -1.08
N VAL A 63 -1.00 2.54 -0.43
CA VAL A 63 -0.21 1.73 0.50
C VAL A 63 0.03 0.38 -0.15
N VAL A 64 1.29 0.08 -0.46
CA VAL A 64 1.69 -1.20 -1.06
C VAL A 64 1.95 -2.20 0.06
N PRO A 65 1.14 -3.26 0.19
CA PRO A 65 1.27 -4.18 1.30
C PRO A 65 2.52 -5.06 1.20
N ILE A 66 3.02 -5.49 2.36
CA ILE A 66 4.10 -6.46 2.49
C ILE A 66 3.63 -7.69 3.27
N GLU A 67 4.16 -8.85 2.93
CA GLU A 67 3.88 -10.11 3.62
C GLU A 67 5.17 -10.86 3.94
N ARG A 68 5.11 -11.77 4.91
CA ARG A 68 6.27 -12.60 5.27
C ARG A 68 6.59 -13.55 4.12
N VAL A 69 7.88 -13.68 3.81
CA VAL A 69 8.34 -14.72 2.91
C VAL A 69 8.03 -16.09 3.53
N GLN A 70 7.53 -17.00 2.70
CA GLN A 70 7.23 -18.37 3.07
C GLN A 70 8.11 -19.31 2.26
N ASP A 71 8.74 -20.29 2.92
CA ASP A 71 9.54 -21.31 2.23
C ASP A 71 8.66 -22.38 1.56
N ALA A 72 9.28 -23.27 0.78
CA ALA A 72 8.58 -24.37 0.11
C ALA A 72 7.85 -25.34 1.07
N SER A 73 8.24 -25.36 2.35
CA SER A 73 7.62 -26.15 3.42
C SER A 73 6.56 -25.35 4.20
N ARG A 74 6.12 -24.20 3.68
CA ARG A 74 5.12 -23.32 4.28
C ARG A 74 5.54 -22.66 5.61
N ARG A 75 6.83 -22.58 5.91
CA ARG A 75 7.33 -21.90 7.11
C ARG A 75 7.60 -20.42 6.80
N PHE A 76 7.15 -19.54 7.69
CA PHE A 76 7.32 -18.10 7.52
C PHE A 76 8.69 -17.64 8.05
N SER A 77 9.35 -16.76 7.31
CA SER A 77 10.54 -16.06 7.80
C SER A 77 10.17 -15.10 8.94
N ALA A 78 11.03 -15.07 9.96
CA ALA A 78 10.90 -14.15 11.08
C ALA A 78 11.18 -12.70 10.69
N THR A 79 11.97 -12.48 9.64
CA THR A 79 12.55 -11.18 9.33
C THR A 79 12.49 -10.80 7.84
N ASP A 80 12.22 -11.74 6.93
CA ASP A 80 12.10 -11.46 5.49
C ASP A 80 10.64 -11.22 5.10
N PHE A 81 10.45 -10.13 4.37
CA PHE A 81 9.19 -9.76 3.77
C PHE A 81 9.32 -9.65 2.25
N ARG A 82 8.18 -9.65 1.57
CA ARG A 82 8.05 -9.43 0.13
C ARG A 82 6.82 -8.57 -0.14
N TRP A 83 6.77 -7.95 -1.31
CA TRP A 83 5.61 -7.25 -1.83
C TRP A 83 4.44 -8.22 -2.00
N VAL A 84 3.29 -7.88 -1.42
CA VAL A 84 2.04 -8.60 -1.70
C VAL A 84 1.67 -8.33 -3.15
N ALA A 85 1.46 -9.40 -3.91
CA ALA A 85 1.02 -9.34 -5.30
C ALA A 85 -0.27 -10.13 -5.48
N ALA A 86 -1.07 -9.73 -6.47
CA ALA A 86 -2.26 -10.46 -6.88
C ALA A 86 -1.88 -11.87 -7.32
N VAL A 87 -2.64 -12.85 -6.83
CA VAL A 87 -2.46 -14.27 -7.19
C VAL A 87 -3.19 -14.65 -8.48
N GLY A 88 -4.14 -13.81 -8.90
CA GLY A 88 -4.94 -13.97 -10.12
C GLY A 88 -5.40 -12.62 -10.66
N VAL A 89 -5.37 -12.43 -11.99
CA VAL A 89 -5.77 -11.17 -12.65
C VAL A 89 -6.34 -11.40 -14.06
N SER A 90 -7.34 -10.61 -14.40
CA SER A 90 -8.04 -10.65 -15.69
C SER A 90 -7.43 -9.69 -16.72
N PHE A 91 -7.42 -10.07 -18.00
CA PHE A 91 -6.94 -9.23 -19.11
C PHE A 91 -7.94 -9.20 -20.26
N ALA A 92 -8.01 -8.07 -20.97
CA ALA A 92 -8.81 -7.95 -22.19
C ALA A 92 -8.20 -8.73 -23.38
N SER A 93 -6.88 -8.94 -23.39
CA SER A 93 -6.19 -9.79 -24.35
C SER A 93 -6.52 -11.27 -24.17
N SER A 94 -6.23 -12.11 -25.16
CA SER A 94 -6.36 -13.58 -25.05
C SER A 94 -5.14 -14.28 -24.43
N ASP A 95 -4.02 -13.57 -24.27
CA ASP A 95 -2.70 -14.12 -23.88
C ASP A 95 -2.10 -13.44 -22.63
N CYS A 96 -2.94 -12.79 -21.82
CA CYS A 96 -2.54 -12.03 -20.64
C CYS A 96 -1.47 -10.95 -20.91
N SER A 97 -1.47 -10.39 -22.12
CA SER A 97 -0.64 -9.26 -22.51
C SER A 97 -1.33 -7.92 -22.25
N GLY A 98 -0.56 -6.84 -22.32
CA GLY A 98 -1.06 -5.49 -22.02
C GLY A 98 -1.42 -5.28 -20.56
N ASP A 99 -2.27 -4.29 -20.32
CA ASP A 99 -2.68 -3.92 -18.98
C ASP A 99 -3.76 -4.86 -18.42
N PRO A 100 -3.65 -5.26 -17.14
CA PRO A 100 -4.70 -5.99 -16.45
C PRO A 100 -5.94 -5.12 -16.23
N ILE A 101 -7.08 -5.76 -16.04
CA ILE A 101 -8.26 -5.11 -15.47
C ILE A 101 -8.05 -5.03 -13.96
N LEU A 102 -8.18 -3.83 -13.40
CA LEU A 102 -7.93 -3.59 -11.99
C LEU A 102 -9.21 -3.88 -11.19
N ASP A 103 -9.38 -5.11 -10.72
CA ASP A 103 -10.55 -5.59 -9.96
C ASP A 103 -10.24 -5.89 -8.48
N LEU A 104 -8.95 -5.83 -8.11
CA LEU A 104 -8.45 -5.92 -6.75
C LEU A 104 -7.80 -4.60 -6.34
N THR A 105 -8.04 -4.13 -5.13
CA THR A 105 -7.56 -2.81 -4.69
C THR A 105 -6.96 -2.83 -3.28
N ASN A 106 -5.79 -2.22 -3.17
CA ASN A 106 -5.15 -1.80 -1.94
C ASN A 106 -5.01 -0.28 -1.93
N GLY A 107 -4.94 0.29 -0.73
CA GLY A 107 -4.62 1.69 -0.50
C GLY A 107 -5.75 2.69 -0.83
N PRO A 108 -5.55 3.98 -0.50
CA PRO A 108 -6.51 5.05 -0.81
C PRO A 108 -6.76 5.22 -2.31
N HIS A 109 -5.69 5.19 -3.11
CA HIS A 109 -5.79 5.07 -4.56
C HIS A 109 -5.76 3.59 -4.94
N ALA A 110 -6.82 3.13 -5.62
CA ALA A 110 -6.98 1.75 -6.05
C ALA A 110 -5.74 1.24 -6.81
N THR A 111 -4.98 0.36 -6.17
CA THR A 111 -3.71 -0.16 -6.69
C THR A 111 -3.57 -1.63 -6.34
N PHE A 112 -2.94 -2.42 -7.20
CA PHE A 112 -2.39 -3.72 -6.80
C PHE A 112 -1.03 -3.95 -7.45
N ALA A 113 -0.30 -4.95 -6.95
CA ALA A 113 0.96 -5.38 -7.55
C ALA A 113 0.76 -6.70 -8.32
N LEU A 114 1.33 -6.83 -9.51
CA LEU A 114 1.44 -8.09 -10.23
C LEU A 114 2.89 -8.57 -10.20
N ARG A 115 3.08 -9.84 -9.87
CA ARG A 115 4.39 -10.50 -9.90
C ARG A 115 4.52 -11.35 -11.16
N ARG A 116 5.59 -11.13 -11.94
CA ARG A 116 5.99 -11.96 -13.08
C ARG A 116 7.46 -12.35 -12.91
N GLY A 117 7.69 -13.60 -12.52
CA GLY A 117 9.02 -14.04 -12.08
C GLY A 117 9.49 -13.23 -10.87
N ASN A 118 10.66 -12.59 -10.98
CA ASN A 118 11.22 -11.73 -9.92
C ASN A 118 10.79 -10.26 -10.04
N VAL A 119 10.02 -9.91 -11.08
CA VAL A 119 9.58 -8.53 -11.32
C VAL A 119 8.23 -8.30 -10.66
N VAL A 120 8.13 -7.25 -9.85
CA VAL A 120 6.89 -6.80 -9.22
C VAL A 120 6.53 -5.44 -9.79
N THR A 121 5.35 -5.33 -10.40
CA THR A 121 4.85 -4.09 -11.00
C THR A 121 3.58 -3.64 -10.30
N LEU A 122 3.54 -2.40 -9.84
CA LEU A 122 2.34 -1.74 -9.35
C LEU A 122 1.51 -1.21 -10.52
N TYR A 123 0.20 -1.40 -10.44
CA TYR A 123 -0.79 -0.88 -11.36
C TYR A 123 -1.74 0.01 -10.59
N PHE A 124 -1.80 1.28 -10.97
CA PHE A 124 -2.68 2.28 -10.39
C PHE A 124 -3.91 2.45 -11.28
N ALA A 125 -5.09 2.49 -10.67
CA ALA A 125 -6.32 2.77 -11.38
C ALA A 125 -6.28 4.15 -12.04
N ALA A 126 -6.86 4.27 -13.23
CA ALA A 126 -7.17 5.56 -13.83
C ALA A 126 -8.26 6.27 -13.03
N ASP A 127 -8.32 7.60 -13.14
CA ASP A 127 -9.36 8.39 -12.50
C ASP A 127 -10.74 8.00 -13.04
N GLY A 128 -11.71 7.81 -12.14
CA GLY A 128 -13.11 7.53 -12.48
C GLY A 128 -13.75 6.42 -11.66
N ALA A 129 -15.02 6.15 -11.95
CA ALA A 129 -15.77 5.07 -11.35
C ALA A 129 -15.39 3.71 -11.95
N GLN A 130 -15.68 2.64 -11.21
CA GLN A 130 -15.64 1.28 -11.75
C GLN A 130 -16.56 1.15 -12.95
N ARG A 131 -16.20 0.27 -13.87
CA ARG A 131 -17.05 -0.15 -14.98
C ARG A 131 -16.81 -1.62 -15.31
N VAL A 132 -17.73 -2.20 -16.07
CA VAL A 132 -17.58 -3.56 -16.57
C VAL A 132 -16.69 -3.57 -17.81
N PHE A 133 -15.63 -4.36 -17.76
CA PHE A 133 -14.74 -4.69 -18.88
C PHE A 133 -15.01 -6.12 -19.37
N THR A 134 -14.66 -6.39 -20.62
CA THR A 134 -14.64 -7.76 -21.15
C THR A 134 -13.23 -8.33 -21.02
N ALA A 135 -13.07 -9.36 -20.21
CA ALA A 135 -11.84 -10.14 -20.09
C ALA A 135 -11.88 -11.35 -21.03
N ASN A 136 -10.75 -11.66 -21.68
CA ASN A 136 -10.59 -12.82 -22.56
C ASN A 136 -9.47 -13.77 -22.10
N SER A 137 -8.81 -13.45 -21.00
CA SER A 137 -7.86 -14.33 -20.34
C SER A 137 -7.75 -14.01 -18.85
N PHE A 138 -7.26 -15.00 -18.10
CA PHE A 138 -6.98 -14.90 -16.68
C PHE A 138 -5.58 -15.46 -16.43
N LEU A 139 -4.74 -14.68 -15.76
CA LEU A 139 -3.42 -15.11 -15.32
C LEU A 139 -3.53 -15.54 -13.86
N ASP A 140 -3.31 -16.83 -13.62
CA ASP A 140 -3.06 -17.39 -12.29
C ASP A 140 -1.55 -17.51 -12.08
N THR A 141 -1.04 -17.00 -10.97
CA THR A 141 0.41 -17.00 -10.70
C THR A 141 1.01 -18.41 -10.49
N THR A 142 0.18 -19.42 -10.29
CA THR A 142 0.55 -20.83 -10.12
C THR A 142 0.46 -21.61 -11.42
N THR A 143 -0.60 -21.42 -12.20
CA THR A 143 -0.87 -22.21 -13.42
C THR A 143 -0.54 -21.48 -14.72
N GLY A 144 -0.32 -20.17 -14.67
CA GLY A 144 0.02 -19.33 -15.82
C GLY A 144 -1.19 -18.66 -16.45
N CYS A 145 -1.02 -18.18 -17.68
CA CYS A 145 -2.08 -17.53 -18.43
C CYS A 145 -3.02 -18.56 -19.06
N GLU A 146 -4.32 -18.36 -18.90
CA GLU A 146 -5.35 -19.16 -19.53
C GLU A 146 -6.31 -18.27 -20.33
N GLN A 147 -6.47 -18.57 -21.62
CA GLN A 147 -7.50 -17.95 -22.45
C GLN A 147 -8.89 -18.42 -22.00
N ARG A 148 -9.84 -17.49 -21.92
CA ARG A 148 -11.23 -17.74 -21.53
C ARG A 148 -12.19 -17.21 -22.59
N PRO A 149 -13.39 -17.80 -22.73
CA PRO A 149 -14.49 -17.11 -23.40
C PRO A 149 -14.74 -15.76 -22.72
N GLY A 150 -15.08 -14.73 -23.51
CA GLY A 150 -15.26 -13.37 -23.00
C GLY A 150 -16.22 -13.30 -21.80
N PHE A 151 -15.78 -12.69 -20.70
CA PHE A 151 -16.57 -12.54 -19.47
C PHE A 151 -16.47 -11.13 -18.90
N GLY A 152 -17.53 -10.70 -18.19
CA GLY A 152 -17.58 -9.38 -17.57
C GLY A 152 -16.80 -9.32 -16.27
N VAL A 153 -15.95 -8.29 -16.11
CA VAL A 153 -15.20 -8.00 -14.89
C VAL A 153 -15.43 -6.55 -14.52
N GLU A 154 -15.92 -6.30 -13.31
CA GLU A 154 -16.04 -4.94 -12.77
C GLU A 154 -14.70 -4.49 -12.20
N GLY A 155 -14.23 -3.32 -12.63
CA GLY A 155 -12.94 -2.79 -12.19
C GLY A 155 -12.64 -1.42 -12.76
N TRP A 156 -11.37 -1.04 -12.73
CA TRP A 156 -10.84 0.19 -13.35
C TRP A 156 -9.89 -0.14 -14.50
N ALA A 157 -9.75 0.84 -15.41
CA ALA A 157 -8.63 0.83 -16.35
C ALA A 157 -7.34 1.19 -15.59
N VAL A 158 -6.20 0.79 -16.13
CA VAL A 158 -4.89 1.22 -15.62
C VAL A 158 -4.62 2.66 -16.07
N GLY A 159 -4.23 3.51 -15.13
CA GLY A 159 -3.83 4.90 -15.38
C GLY A 159 -2.31 5.13 -15.31
N ALA A 160 -1.61 4.34 -14.49
CA ALA A 160 -0.17 4.41 -14.34
C ALA A 160 0.40 3.07 -13.86
N THR A 161 1.69 2.84 -14.14
CA THR A 161 2.42 1.66 -13.69
C THR A 161 3.79 2.03 -13.11
N ARG A 162 4.30 1.20 -12.19
CA ARG A 162 5.66 1.34 -11.63
C ARG A 162 6.26 -0.03 -11.32
N VAL A 163 7.44 -0.33 -11.85
CA VAL A 163 8.18 -1.55 -11.48
C VAL A 163 8.86 -1.31 -10.14
N ILE A 164 8.25 -1.79 -9.06
CA ILE A 164 8.73 -1.53 -7.69
C ILE A 164 9.94 -2.40 -7.31
N SER A 165 10.07 -3.58 -7.91
CA SER A 165 11.21 -4.47 -7.67
C SER A 165 12.54 -3.92 -8.19
N ASP A 166 12.51 -3.01 -9.16
CA ASP A 166 13.71 -2.39 -9.73
C ASP A 166 14.27 -1.32 -8.77
N ASP A 167 13.37 -0.56 -8.13
CA ASP A 167 13.75 0.47 -7.15
C ASP A 167 14.02 -0.12 -5.77
N HIS A 168 13.26 -1.14 -5.38
CA HIS A 168 13.22 -1.71 -4.04
C HIS A 168 13.20 -3.25 -4.11
N PRO A 169 14.38 -3.87 -4.31
CA PRO A 169 14.47 -5.31 -4.44
C PRO A 169 14.16 -6.03 -3.12
N GLU A 170 13.56 -7.22 -3.25
CA GLU A 170 13.27 -8.14 -2.16
C GLU A 170 14.50 -9.01 -1.80
N PRO A 171 14.60 -9.58 -0.57
CA PRO A 171 13.63 -9.48 0.51
C PRO A 171 13.65 -8.12 1.22
N LEU A 172 12.46 -7.68 1.63
CA LEU A 172 12.27 -6.49 2.43
C LEU A 172 12.50 -6.82 3.92
N ARG A 173 12.94 -5.82 4.69
CA ARG A 173 13.15 -5.91 6.15
C ARG A 173 12.37 -4.82 6.86
N VAL A 174 11.88 -5.12 8.06
CA VAL A 174 11.25 -4.13 8.94
C VAL A 174 12.19 -3.85 10.12
N GLY A 175 12.48 -2.58 10.39
CA GLY A 175 13.44 -2.14 11.42
C GLY A 175 13.20 -0.69 11.89
N TYR A 176 14.19 -0.10 12.56
CA TYR A 176 14.15 1.28 13.09
C TYR A 176 15.23 2.17 12.48
#